data_AF-A0A932GXU3-F1
#
_entry.id   AF-A0A932GXU3-F1
#
_cell.length_a   1.000
_cell.length_b   1.000
_cell.length_c   1.000
_cell.angle_alpha   90.00
_cell.angle_beta   90.00
_cell.angle_gamma   90.00
#
_symmetry.space_group_name_H-M   'P 1'
#
loop_
_entity.id
_entity.type
_entity.pdbx_description
1 polymer ?
#
loop_
_entity_poly.entity_id
_entity_poly.type
_entity_poly.pdbx_seq_one_letter_code
_entity_poly.pdbx_strand_id
1 'polypeptide(L)'
;MVIALNERTYLTVVFPLEPRREFRSHFARALADALADMRLPGEIVRSESAAVEFEPLARLTNRRMAGTLNDLEFFCGIELSYHDNLRTVQLNLNEFPHANRDPCVPIDAVRSLYVAMPAGPPFSVH
;
A
#
# COMPACT_ATOMS: atom_id res chain seq x y z
N MET A 1 4.35 -0.39 -15.21
CA MET A 1 3.63 -0.52 -13.93
C MET A 1 4.59 -0.22 -12.80
N VAL A 2 4.08 0.18 -11.64
CA VAL A 2 4.86 0.40 -10.42
C VAL A 2 4.33 -0.53 -9.35
N ILE A 3 5.24 -1.15 -8.60
CA ILE A 3 4.95 -1.91 -7.38
C ILE A 3 5.62 -1.14 -6.23
N ALA A 4 4.80 -0.61 -5.33
CA ALA A 4 5.25 0.02 -4.11
C ALA A 4 4.97 -0.90 -2.92
N LEU A 5 5.89 -0.93 -1.95
CA LEU A 5 5.78 -1.77 -0.78
C LEU A 5 6.02 -0.92 0.47
N ASN A 6 5.08 -0.96 1.41
CA ASN A 6 5.28 -0.36 2.73
C ASN A 6 6.17 -1.28 3.58
N GLU A 7 7.29 -0.77 4.08
CA GLU A 7 8.25 -1.56 4.86
C GLU A 7 7.67 -2.10 6.18
N ARG A 8 6.78 -1.33 6.83
CA ARG A 8 6.18 -1.72 8.12
C ARG A 8 5.03 -2.70 7.93
N THR A 9 4.16 -2.41 6.97
CA THR A 9 2.90 -3.15 6.80
C THR A 9 2.94 -4.22 5.73
N TYR A 10 3.99 -4.25 4.91
CA TYR A 10 4.07 -5.03 3.67
C TYR A 10 2.88 -4.77 2.74
N LEU A 11 2.20 -3.64 2.93
CA LEU A 11 1.14 -3.19 2.04
C LEU A 11 1.73 -2.96 0.66
N THR A 12 1.25 -3.75 -0.28
CA THR A 12 1.62 -3.68 -1.69
C THR A 12 0.62 -2.78 -2.41
N VAL A 13 1.13 -1.78 -3.14
CA VAL A 13 0.32 -0.87 -3.95
C VAL A 13 0.79 -0.97 -5.39
N VAL A 14 -0.14 -1.24 -6.30
CA VAL A 14 0.15 -1.48 -7.72
C VAL A 14 -0.59 -0.45 -8.58
N PHE A 15 0.15 0.27 -9.42
CA PHE A 15 -0.42 1.35 -10.22
C PHE A 15 0.32 1.59 -11.54
N PRO A 16 -0.30 2.27 -12.52
CA PRO A 16 0.35 2.61 -13.78
C PRO A 16 1.49 3.63 -13.58
N LEU A 17 2.62 3.40 -14.25
CA LEU A 17 3.74 4.36 -14.27
C LEU A 17 3.43 5.54 -15.21
N GLU A 18 2.78 5.25 -16.34
CA GLU A 18 2.54 6.22 -17.38
C GLU A 18 1.10 6.76 -17.31
N PRO A 19 0.89 8.06 -17.60
CA PRO A 19 1.95 9.05 -17.87
C PRO A 19 2.69 9.46 -16.59
N ARG A 20 4.03 9.61 -16.65
CA ARG A 20 4.86 9.89 -15.45
C ARG A 20 4.44 11.11 -14.64
N ARG A 21 3.86 12.13 -15.30
CA ARG A 21 3.34 13.34 -14.64
C ARG A 21 2.20 13.05 -13.65
N GLU A 22 1.49 11.93 -13.84
CA GLU A 22 0.37 11.49 -13.00
C GLU A 22 0.81 10.45 -11.96
N PHE A 23 2.11 10.18 -11.83
CA PHE A 23 2.66 9.18 -10.90
C PHE A 23 2.10 9.32 -9.48
N ARG A 24 2.10 10.54 -8.93
CA ARG A 24 1.60 10.79 -7.56
C ARG A 24 0.10 10.58 -7.47
N SER A 25 -0.68 11.03 -8.45
CA SER A 25 -2.12 10.84 -8.48
C SER A 25 -2.51 9.37 -8.63
N HIS A 26 -1.77 8.62 -9.45
CA HIS A 26 -1.93 7.16 -9.57
C HIS A 26 -1.61 6.45 -8.27
N PHE A 27 -0.52 6.83 -7.60
CA PHE A 27 -0.14 6.24 -6.32
C PHE A 27 -1.18 6.55 -5.23
N ALA A 28 -1.55 7.82 -5.07
CA ALA A 28 -2.54 8.26 -4.08
C ALA A 28 -3.88 7.53 -4.26
N ARG A 29 -4.33 7.39 -5.52
CA ARG A 29 -5.55 6.65 -5.84
C ARG A 29 -5.45 5.17 -5.50
N ALA A 30 -4.37 4.51 -5.91
CA ALA A 30 -4.19 3.08 -5.64
C ALA A 30 -4.06 2.79 -4.13
N LEU A 31 -3.40 3.68 -3.39
CA LEU A 31 -3.35 3.63 -1.93
C LEU A 31 -4.75 3.82 -1.32
N ALA A 32 -5.52 4.80 -1.80
CA ALA A 32 -6.88 5.02 -1.33
C ALA A 32 -7.78 3.79 -1.57
N ASP A 33 -7.68 3.18 -2.75
CA ASP A 33 -8.38 1.94 -3.09
C ASP A 33 -7.98 0.80 -2.16
N ALA A 34 -6.68 0.59 -1.91
CA ALA A 34 -6.18 -0.44 -0.98
C ALA A 34 -6.75 -0.27 0.43
N LEU A 35 -6.66 0.95 0.98
CA LEU A 35 -7.12 1.24 2.34
C LEU A 35 -8.65 1.13 2.46
N ALA A 36 -9.38 1.51 1.40
CA ALA A 36 -10.83 1.36 1.34
C ALA A 36 -11.26 -0.11 1.27
N ASP A 37 -10.56 -0.95 0.51
CA ASP A 37 -10.83 -2.40 0.43
C ASP A 37 -10.65 -3.10 1.79
N MET A 38 -9.72 -2.59 2.61
CA MET A 38 -9.53 -3.05 3.99
C MET A 38 -10.60 -2.55 4.97
N ARG A 39 -11.53 -1.70 4.51
CA ARG A 39 -12.59 -1.03 5.27
C ARG A 39 -12.09 -0.07 6.33
N LEU A 40 -10.99 0.63 6.06
CA LEU A 40 -10.55 1.70 6.96
C LEU A 40 -11.51 2.91 6.90
N PRO A 41 -11.65 3.67 8.00
CA PRO A 41 -12.43 4.91 8.02
C PRO A 41 -12.02 5.87 6.91
N GLY A 42 -12.99 6.51 6.25
CA GLY A 42 -12.74 7.40 5.13
C GLY A 42 -11.86 8.61 5.45
N GLU A 43 -11.81 9.04 6.72
CA GLU A 43 -10.87 10.07 7.19
C GLU A 43 -9.41 9.61 7.10
N ILE A 44 -9.13 8.38 7.53
CA ILE A 44 -7.79 7.78 7.41
C ILE A 44 -7.41 7.62 5.95
N VAL A 45 -8.34 7.09 5.12
CA VAL A 45 -8.10 6.94 3.67
C VAL A 45 -7.73 8.27 3.02
N ARG A 46 -8.46 9.35 3.34
CA ARG A 46 -8.15 10.70 2.81
C ARG A 46 -6.83 11.24 3.33
N SER A 47 -6.55 11.07 4.62
CA SER A 47 -5.31 11.56 5.23
C SER A 47 -4.08 10.90 4.61
N GLU A 48 -4.07 9.56 4.52
CA GLU A 48 -2.93 8.79 4.01
C GLU A 48 -2.72 9.02 2.50
N SER A 49 -3.81 9.07 1.72
CA SER A 49 -3.70 9.32 0.27
C SER A 49 -3.26 10.74 -0.06
N ALA A 50 -3.64 11.75 0.74
CA ALA A 50 -3.16 13.12 0.56
C ALA A 50 -1.68 13.27 0.92
N ALA A 51 -1.16 12.51 1.88
CA ALA A 51 0.25 12.58 2.27
C ALA A 51 1.21 12.24 1.11
N VAL A 52 0.81 11.33 0.22
CA VAL A 52 1.58 10.93 -0.97
C VAL A 52 2.01 12.12 -1.84
N GLU A 53 1.21 13.20 -1.87
CA GLU A 53 1.54 14.39 -2.65
C GLU A 53 2.79 15.12 -2.16
N PHE A 54 3.16 14.94 -0.90
CA PHE A 54 4.25 15.68 -0.25
C PHE A 54 5.46 14.81 0.08
N GLU A 55 5.32 13.48 0.04
CA GLU A 55 6.42 12.56 0.35
C GLU A 55 7.56 12.64 -0.69
N PRO A 56 8.83 12.71 -0.24
CA PRO A 56 9.98 12.71 -1.13
C PRO A 56 10.21 11.32 -1.74
N LEU A 57 10.55 11.28 -3.02
CA LEU A 57 10.99 10.06 -3.68
C LEU A 57 12.50 9.94 -3.54
N ALA A 58 12.96 8.87 -2.88
CA ALA A 58 14.37 8.58 -2.70
C ALA A 58 14.71 7.20 -3.28
N ARG A 59 15.97 7.02 -3.69
CA ARG A 59 16.47 5.70 -4.14
C ARG A 59 16.50 4.75 -2.95
N LEU A 60 15.92 3.57 -3.11
CA LEU A 60 15.96 2.51 -2.10
C LEU A 60 17.42 2.12 -1.79
N THR A 61 17.85 2.30 -0.55
CA THR A 61 19.17 1.87 -0.06
C THR A 61 19.09 0.60 0.78
N ASN A 62 17.90 0.22 1.24
CA ASN A 62 17.67 -0.96 2.04
C ASN A 62 17.61 -2.22 1.16
N ARG A 63 18.70 -3.00 1.16
CA ARG A 63 18.81 -4.25 0.40
C ARG A 63 17.88 -5.36 0.89
N ARG A 64 17.37 -5.30 2.13
CA ARG A 64 16.46 -6.33 2.66
C ARG A 64 15.12 -6.33 1.93
N MET A 65 14.64 -5.16 1.52
CA MET A 65 13.36 -5.02 0.82
C MET A 65 13.42 -5.45 -0.65
N ALA A 66 14.62 -5.52 -1.24
CA ALA A 66 14.78 -5.89 -2.64
C ALA A 66 14.32 -7.32 -2.92
N GLY A 67 14.57 -8.26 -2.00
CA GLY A 67 14.10 -9.65 -2.15
C GLY A 67 12.57 -9.73 -2.18
N THR A 68 11.90 -9.09 -1.22
CA THR A 68 10.43 -9.04 -1.16
C THR A 68 9.83 -8.35 -2.38
N LEU A 69 10.46 -7.29 -2.89
CA LEU A 69 9.99 -6.64 -4.12
C LEU A 69 10.08 -7.57 -5.34
N ASN A 70 11.14 -8.38 -5.45
CA ASN A 70 11.26 -9.37 -6.54
C ASN A 70 10.17 -10.46 -6.42
N ASP A 71 9.90 -10.95 -5.21
CA ASP A 71 8.84 -11.93 -4.98
C ASP A 71 7.47 -11.35 -5.37
N LEU A 72 7.19 -10.10 -4.97
CA LEU A 72 5.95 -9.40 -5.33
C LEU A 72 5.85 -9.13 -6.83
N GLU A 73 6.95 -8.81 -7.51
CA GLU A 73 6.97 -8.66 -8.97
C GLU A 73 6.58 -9.98 -9.64
N PHE A 74 7.12 -11.10 -9.18
CA PHE A 74 6.76 -12.42 -9.69
C PHE A 74 5.28 -12.74 -9.46
N PHE A 75 4.76 -12.56 -8.24
CA PHE A 75 3.34 -12.80 -7.95
C PHE A 75 2.42 -11.86 -8.72
N CYS A 76 2.79 -10.58 -8.85
CA CYS A 76 2.03 -9.62 -9.63
C CYS A 76 1.94 -10.03 -11.10
N GLY A 77 3.04 -10.54 -11.68
CA GLY A 77 3.04 -11.10 -13.03
C GLY A 77 2.07 -12.27 -13.21
N ILE A 78 1.97 -13.16 -12.21
CA ILE A 78 0.99 -14.26 -12.21
C ILE A 78 -0.43 -13.70 -12.16
N GLU A 79 -0.73 -12.82 -11.20
CA GLU A 79 -2.07 -12.23 -11.02
C GLU A 79 -2.54 -11.49 -12.28
N LEU A 80 -1.65 -10.76 -12.94
CA LEU A 80 -1.93 -10.05 -14.20
C LEU A 80 -2.22 -10.99 -15.38
N SER A 81 -1.82 -12.26 -15.31
CA SER A 81 -2.19 -13.24 -16.34
C SER A 81 -3.65 -13.71 -16.22
N TYR A 82 -4.29 -13.49 -15.05
CA TYR A 82 -5.67 -13.85 -14.77
C TYR A 82 -6.60 -12.64 -14.62
N HIS A 83 -6.05 -11.45 -14.33
CA HIS A 83 -6.83 -10.26 -13.99
C HIS A 83 -6.29 -9.00 -14.69
N ASP A 84 -7.16 -8.30 -15.42
CA ASP A 84 -6.82 -7.01 -16.04
C ASP A 84 -6.98 -5.81 -15.08
N ASN A 85 -7.71 -6.00 -13.97
CA ASN A 85 -7.98 -4.93 -13.01
C ASN A 85 -6.89 -4.86 -11.93
N LEU A 86 -6.09 -3.78 -11.96
CA LEU A 86 -5.02 -3.56 -10.98
C LEU A 86 -5.51 -3.50 -9.54
N ARG A 87 -6.75 -3.04 -9.28
CA ARG A 87 -7.30 -3.05 -7.92
C ARG A 87 -7.52 -4.48 -7.41
N THR A 88 -7.96 -5.39 -8.27
CA THR A 88 -8.12 -6.81 -7.93
C THR A 88 -6.75 -7.46 -7.69
N VAL A 89 -5.79 -7.23 -8.58
CA VAL A 89 -4.40 -7.71 -8.43
C VAL A 89 -3.82 -7.21 -7.10
N GLN A 90 -3.97 -5.93 -6.81
CA GLN A 90 -3.52 -5.32 -5.57
C GLN A 90 -4.18 -5.95 -4.34
N LEU A 91 -5.48 -6.18 -4.36
CA LEU A 91 -6.19 -6.84 -3.26
C LEU A 91 -5.62 -8.25 -3.01
N ASN A 92 -5.51 -9.06 -4.07
CA ASN A 92 -4.98 -10.42 -3.99
C ASN A 92 -3.56 -10.45 -3.41
N LEU A 93 -2.67 -9.56 -3.89
CA LEU A 93 -1.30 -9.44 -3.36
C LEU A 93 -1.26 -9.10 -1.87
N ASN A 94 -2.24 -8.38 -1.34
CA ASN A 94 -2.32 -8.02 0.07
C ASN A 94 -3.00 -9.08 0.95
N GLU A 95 -3.60 -10.11 0.34
CA GLU A 95 -4.12 -11.31 1.04
C GLU A 95 -3.09 -12.43 1.12
N PHE A 96 -2.00 -12.37 0.34
CA PHE A 96 -0.94 -13.38 0.39
C PHE A 96 -0.11 -13.27 1.69
N PRO A 97 0.09 -14.39 2.42
CA PRO A 97 0.93 -14.41 3.61
C PRO A 97 2.41 -14.20 3.30
N HIS A 98 3.08 -13.34 4.08
CA HIS A 98 4.53 -13.19 4.11
C HIS A 98 5.11 -13.86 5.35
N ALA A 99 5.87 -14.95 5.16
CA ALA A 99 6.35 -15.81 6.25
C ALA A 99 7.26 -15.10 7.28
N ASN A 100 7.92 -14.00 6.90
CA ASN A 100 8.90 -13.30 7.75
C ASN A 100 8.29 -12.12 8.54
N ARG A 101 6.98 -12.16 8.81
CA ARG A 101 6.23 -11.04 9.38
C ARG A 101 5.10 -11.49 10.29
N ASP A 102 4.78 -10.67 11.29
CA ASP A 102 3.60 -10.83 12.16
C ASP A 102 2.86 -9.47 12.33
N PRO A 103 1.56 -9.37 11.99
CA PRO A 103 0.75 -10.36 11.25
C PRO A 103 1.35 -10.68 9.88
N CYS A 104 1.30 -11.95 9.47
CA CYS A 104 1.92 -12.39 8.22
C CYS A 104 1.18 -11.87 6.97
N VAL A 105 -0.11 -11.56 7.07
CA VAL A 105 -0.91 -11.00 5.98
C VAL A 105 -0.86 -9.46 6.02
N PRO A 106 -0.56 -8.76 4.91
CA PRO A 106 -0.51 -7.30 4.85
C PRO A 106 -1.78 -6.61 5.35
N ILE A 107 -2.95 -7.06 4.89
CA ILE A 107 -4.25 -6.50 5.30
C ILE A 107 -4.42 -6.52 6.81
N ASP A 108 -4.15 -7.66 7.44
CA ASP A 108 -4.35 -7.83 8.88
C ASP A 108 -3.48 -6.88 9.67
N ALA A 109 -2.26 -6.66 9.21
CA ALA A 109 -1.36 -5.79 9.93
C ALA A 109 -1.56 -4.30 9.68
N VAL A 110 -2.07 -3.91 8.49
CA VAL A 110 -2.60 -2.55 8.30
C VAL A 110 -3.75 -2.33 9.27
N ARG A 111 -4.67 -3.29 9.39
CA ARG A 111 -5.77 -3.22 10.36
C ARG A 111 -5.25 -3.14 11.79
N SER A 112 -4.30 -3.98 12.19
CA SER A 112 -3.69 -3.93 13.53
C SER A 112 -3.06 -2.57 13.81
N LEU A 113 -2.40 -1.95 12.82
CA LEU A 113 -1.81 -0.62 12.97
C LEU A 113 -2.86 0.45 13.32
N TYR A 114 -3.99 0.46 12.63
CA TYR A 114 -5.05 1.46 12.83
C TYR A 114 -6.03 1.11 13.96
N VAL A 115 -6.16 -0.16 14.34
CA VAL A 115 -6.91 -0.59 15.55
C VAL A 115 -6.12 -0.25 16.82
N ALA A 116 -4.78 -0.34 16.77
CA ALA A 116 -3.91 0.01 17.90
C ALA A 116 -3.71 1.53 18.07
N MET A 117 -4.19 2.37 17.13
CA MET A 117 -4.21 3.82 17.30
C MET A 117 -5.40 4.20 18.20
N PRO A 118 -5.20 4.65 19.45
CA PRO A 118 -6.29 5.28 20.17
C PRO A 118 -6.73 6.51 19.37
N ALA A 119 -8.04 6.76 19.29
CA ALA A 119 -8.58 8.01 18.75
C ALA A 119 -7.82 9.16 19.43
N GLY A 120 -6.97 9.85 18.66
CA GLY A 120 -6.22 10.99 19.17
C GLY A 120 -7.22 12.01 19.75
N PRO A 121 -6.87 12.70 20.85
CA PRO A 121 -7.77 13.70 21.41
C PRO A 121 -8.10 14.74 20.33
N PRO A 122 -9.33 15.28 20.31
CA PRO A 122 -9.67 16.37 19.40
C PRO A 122 -8.70 17.51 19.67
N PHE A 123 -8.04 17.99 18.63
CA PHE A 123 -7.25 19.21 18.69
C PHE A 123 -8.17 20.36 19.13
N SER A 124 -8.20 20.65 20.43
CA SER A 124 -8.76 21.90 20.95
C SER A 124 -7.76 23.00 20.65
N VAL A 125 -8.05 23.79 19.62
CA VAL A 125 -7.37 25.05 19.37
C VAL A 125 -7.99 26.09 20.30
N HIS A 126 -7.17 26.62 21.22
CA HIS A 126 -7.46 27.81 22.02
C HIS A 126 -7.11 29.07 21.23
#